data_AF-A0A0Q7BXG3-F1
#
_entry.id   AF-A0A0Q7BXG3-F1
#
_cell.length_a   1.000
_cell.length_b   1.000
_cell.length_c   1.000
_cell.angle_alpha   90.00
_cell.angle_beta   90.00
_cell.angle_gamma   90.00
#
_symmetry.space_group_name_H-M   'P 1'
#
loop_
_entity.id
_entity.type
_entity.pdbx_description
1 polymer ?
#
loop_
_entity_poly.entity_id
_entity_poly.type
_entity_poly.pdbx_seq_one_letter_code
_entity_poly.pdbx_strand_id
1 'polypeptide(L)'
;MATPERRTAPGTPVVHSGAPVASGPVPVMAPLGWLLILVSGIGLILASWLLYGTTAEGMWAGYRDGVIGTTVLLCAMALNSSLPAKPFLGICGVAGILLILFAVFLDDATAVFVSELVAGIGILVGVGLYTSGRRD
;
A
#
# COMPACT_ATOMS: atom_id res chain seq x y z
N MET A 1 -47.35 -13.68 58.46
CA MET A 1 -45.86 -13.73 58.46
C MET A 1 -45.42 -13.36 57.05
N ALA A 2 -44.86 -12.16 56.88
CA ALA A 2 -44.32 -11.71 55.60
C ALA A 2 -42.81 -11.97 55.61
N THR A 3 -42.34 -12.82 54.70
CA THR A 3 -40.91 -12.97 54.39
C THR A 3 -40.62 -12.32 53.03
N PRO A 4 -39.51 -11.59 52.89
CA PRO A 4 -39.43 -10.43 52.02
C PRO A 4 -38.97 -10.81 50.60
N GLU A 5 -39.70 -10.34 49.58
CA GLU A 5 -39.20 -10.32 48.22
C GLU A 5 -38.04 -9.33 48.11
N ARG A 6 -36.93 -9.80 47.53
CA ARG A 6 -35.78 -8.96 47.16
C ARG A 6 -36.28 -7.90 46.17
N ARG A 7 -36.43 -6.66 46.64
CA ARG A 7 -36.65 -5.47 45.82
C ARG A 7 -35.58 -5.43 44.73
N THR A 8 -35.95 -5.78 43.49
CA THR A 8 -35.20 -5.42 42.29
C THR A 8 -35.14 -3.91 42.25
N ALA A 9 -33.99 -3.35 42.63
CA ALA A 9 -33.72 -1.93 42.45
C ALA A 9 -33.77 -1.64 40.94
N PRO A 10 -34.67 -0.77 40.47
CA PRO A 10 -34.61 -0.28 39.10
C PRO A 10 -33.46 0.72 39.05
N GLY A 11 -32.32 0.35 38.44
CA GLY A 11 -31.23 1.32 38.32
C GLY A 11 -29.84 0.85 37.96
N THR A 12 -29.60 -0.42 37.63
CA THR A 12 -28.31 -0.80 37.00
C THR A 12 -28.59 -1.16 35.55
N PRO A 13 -28.28 -0.26 34.58
CA PRO A 13 -28.30 -0.63 33.18
C PRO A 13 -27.32 -1.78 32.98
N VAL A 14 -27.80 -2.89 32.41
CA VAL A 14 -26.92 -3.92 31.88
C VAL A 14 -26.14 -3.27 30.74
N VAL A 15 -24.87 -2.91 30.99
CA VAL A 15 -23.97 -2.49 29.93
C VAL A 15 -23.68 -3.73 29.11
N HIS A 16 -24.42 -3.92 28.01
CA HIS A 16 -24.03 -4.88 27.00
C HIS A 16 -22.69 -4.42 26.45
N SER A 17 -21.60 -5.06 26.88
CA SER A 17 -20.32 -5.00 26.17
C SER A 17 -20.52 -5.73 24.84
N GLY A 18 -21.14 -5.05 23.88
CA GLY A 18 -21.20 -5.53 22.51
C GLY A 18 -19.78 -5.84 22.05
N ALA A 19 -19.62 -6.95 21.32
CA ALA A 19 -18.35 -7.30 20.70
C ALA A 19 -17.76 -6.05 20.00
N PRO A 20 -16.44 -5.84 20.07
CA PRO A 20 -15.81 -4.68 19.43
C PRO A 20 -16.27 -4.62 17.98
N VAL A 21 -16.92 -3.52 17.62
CA VAL A 21 -17.34 -3.27 16.23
C VAL A 21 -16.05 -3.27 15.42
N ALA A 22 -15.87 -4.28 14.58
CA ALA A 22 -14.77 -4.31 13.63
C ALA A 22 -14.82 -3.00 12.84
N SER A 23 -13.77 -2.18 12.95
CA SER A 23 -13.68 -0.93 12.21
C SER A 23 -13.79 -1.25 10.73
N GLY A 24 -14.92 -0.94 10.12
CA GLY A 24 -15.11 -1.11 8.69
C GLY A 24 -14.08 -0.28 7.90
N PRO A 25 -13.89 -0.58 6.61
CA PRO A 25 -12.90 0.11 5.78
C PRO A 25 -13.04 1.63 5.90
N VAL A 26 -11.94 2.28 6.26
CA VAL A 26 -11.91 3.73 6.42
C VAL A 26 -11.92 4.35 5.01
N PRO A 27 -12.87 5.24 4.68
CA PRO A 27 -13.13 5.69 3.32
C PRO A 27 -11.95 6.42 2.64
N VAL A 28 -10.94 6.84 3.42
CA VAL A 28 -9.74 7.50 2.91
C VAL A 28 -8.60 6.56 2.55
N MET A 29 -8.61 5.28 2.97
CA MET A 29 -7.46 4.40 2.74
C MET A 29 -7.28 4.06 1.27
N ALA A 30 -8.38 3.82 0.54
CA ALA A 30 -8.31 3.50 -0.88
C ALA A 30 -7.73 4.65 -1.73
N PRO A 31 -8.24 5.90 -1.62
CA PRO A 31 -7.64 7.04 -2.31
C PRO A 31 -6.19 7.31 -1.89
N LEU A 32 -5.87 7.18 -0.59
CA LEU A 32 -4.51 7.39 -0.09
C LEU A 32 -3.54 6.34 -0.64
N GLY A 33 -3.93 5.07 -0.61
CA GLY A 33 -3.13 3.97 -1.15
C GLY A 33 -2.88 4.13 -2.64
N TRP A 34 -3.91 4.54 -3.40
CA TRP A 34 -3.78 4.83 -4.82
C TRP A 34 -2.77 5.96 -5.09
N LEU A 35 -2.89 7.08 -4.38
CA LEU A 35 -1.95 8.20 -4.50
C LEU A 35 -0.53 7.77 -4.17
N LEU A 36 -0.35 6.94 -3.14
CA LEU A 36 0.97 6.47 -2.74
C LEU A 36 1.60 5.59 -3.82
N ILE A 37 0.85 4.64 -4.41
CA ILE A 37 1.31 3.83 -5.55
C ILE A 37 1.72 4.75 -6.72
N LEU A 38 0.88 5.72 -7.06
CA LEU A 38 1.12 6.63 -8.18
C LEU A 38 2.38 7.47 -7.97
N VAL A 39 2.51 8.10 -6.80
CA VAL A 39 3.64 8.97 -6.48
C VAL A 39 4.94 8.16 -6.37
N SER A 40 4.91 6.95 -5.80
CA SER A 40 6.08 6.07 -5.77
C SER A 40 6.52 5.65 -7.17
N GLY A 41 5.59 5.33 -8.07
CA GLY A 41 5.90 5.02 -9.48
C GLY A 41 6.51 6.20 -10.23
N ILE A 42 5.92 7.40 -10.09
CA ILE A 42 6.48 8.64 -10.68
C ILE A 42 7.86 8.94 -10.10
N GLY A 43 8.00 8.84 -8.77
CA GLY A 43 9.24 9.09 -8.06
C GLY A 43 10.36 8.16 -8.52
N LEU A 44 10.06 6.87 -8.72
CA LEU A 44 11.01 5.89 -9.25
C LEU A 44 11.49 6.27 -10.66
N ILE A 45 10.57 6.62 -11.56
CA ILE A 45 10.94 7.06 -12.91
C ILE A 45 11.82 8.30 -12.81
N LEU A 46 11.42 9.33 -12.07
CA LEU A 46 12.23 10.55 -11.93
C LEU A 46 13.61 10.25 -11.32
N ALA A 47 13.69 9.35 -10.34
CA ALA A 47 14.95 8.89 -9.75
C ALA A 47 15.85 8.23 -10.81
N SER A 48 15.30 7.38 -11.68
CA SER A 48 16.06 6.73 -12.74
C SER A 48 16.67 7.72 -13.73
N TRP A 49 16.03 8.87 -13.95
CA TRP A 49 16.56 9.93 -14.83
C TRP A 49 17.58 10.85 -14.13
N LEU A 50 17.37 11.14 -12.85
CA LEU A 50 18.09 12.21 -12.15
C LEU A 50 19.24 11.70 -11.27
N LEU A 51 19.13 10.49 -10.75
CA LEU A 51 20.02 9.97 -9.71
C LEU A 51 20.92 8.83 -10.21
N TYR A 52 20.53 8.15 -11.29
CA TYR A 52 21.23 6.96 -11.73
C TYR A 52 22.42 7.39 -12.57
N GLY A 53 23.59 6.81 -12.27
CA GLY A 53 24.82 7.13 -12.99
C GLY A 53 24.76 6.69 -14.46
N THR A 54 25.55 7.35 -15.30
CA THR A 54 25.74 6.96 -16.71
C THR A 54 26.69 5.77 -16.90
N THR A 55 27.16 5.18 -15.80
CA THR A 55 27.90 3.93 -15.79
C THR A 55 27.00 2.77 -16.21
N ALA A 56 27.60 1.65 -16.64
CA ALA A 56 26.83 0.50 -17.10
C ALA A 56 25.78 0.01 -16.08
N GLU A 57 26.16 -0.04 -14.80
CA GLU A 57 25.27 -0.43 -13.70
C GLU A 57 24.06 0.50 -13.56
N GLY A 58 24.29 1.82 -13.47
CA GLY A 58 23.22 2.80 -13.37
C GLY A 58 22.31 2.84 -14.60
N MET A 59 22.87 2.60 -15.79
CA MET A 59 22.09 2.54 -17.03
C MET A 59 21.15 1.33 -17.06
N TRP A 60 21.63 0.14 -16.68
CA TRP A 60 20.80 -1.07 -16.64
C TRP A 60 19.70 -1.00 -15.57
N ALA A 61 20.05 -0.50 -14.38
CA ALA A 61 19.07 -0.22 -13.34
C ALA A 61 18.00 0.77 -13.85
N GLY A 62 18.43 1.83 -14.55
CA GLY A 62 17.51 2.84 -15.06
C GLY A 62 16.51 2.30 -16.09
N TYR A 63 16.96 1.42 -16.98
CA TYR A 63 16.05 0.76 -17.94
C TYR A 63 15.02 -0.13 -17.24
N ARG A 64 15.49 -0.97 -16.30
CA ARG A 64 14.62 -1.87 -15.53
C ARG A 64 13.58 -1.07 -14.75
N ASP A 65 14.02 -0.06 -14.01
CA ASP A 65 13.16 0.71 -13.13
C ASP A 65 12.21 1.62 -13.93
N GLY A 66 12.65 2.09 -15.09
CA GLY A 66 11.78 2.77 -16.06
C GLY A 66 10.63 1.87 -16.53
N VAL A 67 10.91 0.60 -16.86
CA VAL A 67 9.87 -0.38 -17.24
C VAL A 67 8.94 -0.69 -16.07
N ILE A 68 9.49 -0.93 -14.87
CA ILE A 68 8.69 -1.23 -13.68
C ILE A 68 7.82 -0.02 -13.30
N GLY A 69 8.42 1.17 -13.20
CA GLY A 69 7.73 2.42 -12.86
C GLY A 69 6.61 2.74 -13.85
N THR A 70 6.86 2.56 -15.16
CA THR A 70 5.82 2.75 -16.19
C THR A 70 4.68 1.74 -16.02
N THR A 71 5.01 0.47 -15.76
CA THR A 71 4.01 -0.58 -15.51
C THR A 71 3.14 -0.25 -14.29
N VAL A 72 3.77 0.21 -13.20
CA VAL A 72 3.09 0.64 -11.97
C VAL A 72 2.18 1.84 -12.24
N LEU A 73 2.62 2.83 -13.02
CA LEU A 73 1.80 3.97 -13.43
C LEU A 73 0.54 3.54 -14.21
N LEU A 74 0.70 2.66 -15.20
CA LEU A 74 -0.42 2.15 -15.97
C LEU A 74 -1.40 1.36 -15.09
N CYS A 75 -0.90 0.54 -14.17
CA CYS A 75 -1.72 -0.16 -13.20
C CYS A 75 -2.45 0.81 -12.26
N ALA A 76 -1.76 1.83 -11.75
CA ALA A 76 -2.36 2.87 -10.92
C ALA A 76 -3.49 3.62 -11.66
N MET A 77 -3.29 3.96 -12.93
CA MET A 77 -4.36 4.55 -13.74
C MET A 77 -5.53 3.58 -13.94
N ALA A 78 -5.25 2.30 -14.20
CA ALA A 78 -6.28 1.27 -14.33
C ALA A 78 -7.08 1.05 -13.03
N LEU A 79 -6.47 1.22 -11.85
CA LEU A 79 -7.16 1.17 -10.55
C LEU A 79 -8.21 2.28 -10.36
N ASN A 80 -8.15 3.34 -11.16
CA ASN A 80 -9.13 4.41 -11.18
C ASN A 80 -10.12 4.29 -12.36
N SER A 81 -10.18 3.13 -13.01
CA SER A 81 -11.09 2.82 -14.11
C SER A 81 -12.20 1.85 -13.67
N SER A 82 -13.09 1.48 -14.61
CA SER A 82 -14.15 0.48 -14.40
C SER A 82 -13.65 -0.99 -14.48
N LEU A 83 -12.35 -1.21 -14.68
CA LEU A 83 -11.75 -2.54 -14.79
C LEU A 83 -11.61 -3.23 -13.40
N PRO A 84 -11.53 -4.57 -13.36
CA PRO A 84 -11.32 -5.29 -12.10
C PRO A 84 -9.97 -4.93 -11.46
N ALA A 85 -9.99 -4.45 -10.22
CA ALA A 85 -8.80 -3.92 -9.53
C ALA A 85 -7.78 -4.99 -9.09
N LYS A 86 -8.24 -6.21 -8.77
CA LYS A 86 -7.42 -7.30 -8.21
C LYS A 86 -6.15 -7.63 -9.04
N PRO A 87 -6.20 -7.81 -10.37
CA PRO A 87 -4.99 -8.08 -11.16
C PRO A 87 -3.99 -6.92 -11.10
N PHE A 88 -4.44 -5.67 -11.19
CA PHE A 88 -3.55 -4.51 -11.16
C PHE A 88 -2.89 -4.33 -9.78
N LEU A 89 -3.61 -4.60 -8.69
CA LEU A 89 -3.03 -4.63 -7.35
C LEU A 89 -1.99 -5.75 -7.20
N GLY A 90 -2.24 -6.91 -7.79
CA GLY A 90 -1.27 -8.00 -7.83
C GLY A 90 0.02 -7.59 -8.56
N ILE A 91 -0.11 -6.95 -9.72
CA ILE A 91 1.05 -6.44 -10.48
C ILE A 91 1.81 -5.38 -9.67
N CYS A 92 1.13 -4.40 -9.08
CA CYS A 92 1.76 -3.40 -8.22
C CYS A 92 2.47 -4.05 -7.02
N GLY A 93 1.85 -5.04 -6.38
CA GLY A 93 2.45 -5.77 -5.26
C GLY A 93 3.73 -6.51 -5.67
N VAL A 94 3.69 -7.23 -6.79
CA VAL A 94 4.87 -7.94 -7.32
C VAL A 94 5.97 -6.94 -7.71
N ALA A 95 5.62 -5.83 -8.36
CA ALA A 95 6.57 -4.77 -8.69
C ALA A 95 7.25 -4.20 -7.44
N GLY A 96 6.49 -3.92 -6.38
CA GLY A 96 7.04 -3.44 -5.11
C GLY A 96 8.01 -4.43 -4.46
N ILE A 97 7.68 -5.73 -4.47
CA ILE A 97 8.57 -6.79 -3.98
C ILE A 97 9.84 -6.85 -4.82
N LEU A 98 9.72 -6.83 -6.16
CA LEU A 98 10.88 -6.89 -7.05
C LEU A 98 11.84 -5.73 -6.81
N LEU A 99 11.36 -4.51 -6.64
CA LEU A 99 12.20 -3.35 -6.35
C LEU A 99 12.96 -3.50 -5.02
N ILE A 100 12.32 -4.04 -3.99
CA ILE A 100 13.01 -4.32 -2.73
C ILE A 100 14.10 -5.38 -2.92
N LEU A 101 13.82 -6.43 -3.70
CA LEU A 101 14.81 -7.47 -3.97
C LEU A 101 15.98 -6.94 -4.80
N PHE A 102 15.74 -6.09 -5.79
CA PHE A 102 16.80 -5.47 -6.59
C PHE A 102 17.65 -4.53 -5.74
N ALA A 103 17.02 -3.64 -4.97
CA ALA A 103 17.72 -2.81 -4.01
C ALA A 103 18.63 -3.64 -3.09
N VAL A 104 18.12 -4.70 -2.46
CA VAL A 104 18.89 -5.44 -1.45
C VAL A 104 19.98 -6.34 -2.04
N PHE A 105 19.76 -6.91 -3.22
CA PHE A 105 20.62 -7.98 -3.74
C PHE A 105 21.38 -7.67 -5.03
N LEU A 106 20.98 -6.65 -5.78
CA LEU A 106 21.49 -6.42 -7.14
C LEU A 106 22.27 -5.12 -7.28
N ASP A 107 21.95 -4.09 -6.50
CA ASP A 107 22.46 -2.75 -6.74
C ASP A 107 23.47 -2.30 -5.67
N ASP A 108 24.72 -2.08 -6.09
CA ASP A 108 25.82 -1.61 -5.23
C ASP A 108 25.84 -0.07 -5.10
N ALA A 109 25.21 0.64 -6.05
CA ALA A 109 25.16 2.09 -6.06
C ALA A 109 24.09 2.60 -5.09
N THR A 110 24.51 3.36 -4.06
CA THR A 110 23.62 3.88 -3.00
C THR A 110 22.38 4.61 -3.53
N ALA A 111 22.51 5.38 -4.61
CA ALA A 111 21.39 6.12 -5.18
C ALA A 111 20.29 5.19 -5.75
N VAL A 112 20.72 4.12 -6.41
CA VAL A 112 19.84 3.08 -6.98
C VAL A 112 19.18 2.29 -5.84
N PHE A 113 20.00 1.80 -4.90
CA PHE A 113 19.54 1.13 -3.68
C PHE A 113 18.42 1.90 -2.95
N VAL A 114 18.67 3.18 -2.63
CA VAL A 114 17.73 3.96 -1.80
C VAL A 114 16.43 4.22 -2.56
N SER A 115 16.52 4.59 -3.84
CA SER A 115 15.34 4.94 -4.63
C SER A 115 14.43 3.75 -4.88
N GLU A 116 14.98 2.58 -5.20
CA GLU A 116 14.22 1.34 -5.36
C GLU A 116 13.60 0.86 -4.06
N LEU A 117 14.35 0.90 -2.96
CA LEU A 117 13.84 0.48 -1.66
C LEU A 117 12.67 1.37 -1.21
N VAL A 118 12.81 2.69 -1.32
CA VAL A 118 11.76 3.65 -0.94
C VAL A 118 10.55 3.51 -1.86
N ALA A 119 10.76 3.38 -3.18
CA ALA A 119 9.68 3.17 -4.13
C ALA A 119 8.94 1.85 -3.88
N GLY A 120 9.68 0.76 -3.67
CA GLY A 120 9.14 -0.57 -3.40
C GLY A 120 8.29 -0.59 -2.12
N ILE A 121 8.81 -0.02 -1.03
CA ILE A 121 8.06 0.13 0.24
C ILE A 121 6.80 0.97 0.02
N GLY A 122 6.93 2.13 -0.65
CA GLY A 122 5.80 3.02 -0.92
C GLY A 122 4.70 2.33 -1.72
N ILE A 123 5.05 1.59 -2.76
CA ILE A 123 4.11 0.79 -3.55
C ILE A 123 3.41 -0.26 -2.68
N LEU A 124 4.15 -1.02 -1.86
CA LEU A 124 3.56 -2.07 -1.02
C LEU A 124 2.63 -1.53 0.06
N VAL A 125 3.04 -0.44 0.73
CA VAL A 125 2.17 0.26 1.68
C VAL A 125 0.94 0.79 0.95
N GLY A 126 1.11 1.35 -0.25
CA GLY A 126 0.01 1.84 -1.06
C GLY A 126 -0.97 0.74 -1.45
N VAL A 127 -0.49 -0.44 -1.83
CA VAL A 127 -1.31 -1.63 -2.09
C VAL A 127 -2.06 -2.08 -0.84
N GLY A 128 -1.38 -2.12 0.32
CA GLY A 128 -2.00 -2.46 1.60
C GLY A 128 -3.12 -1.49 1.99
N LEU A 129 -2.88 -0.19 1.86
CA LEU A 129 -3.88 0.86 2.11
C LEU A 129 -5.04 0.79 1.11
N TYR A 130 -4.72 0.53 -0.17
CA TYR A 130 -5.73 0.44 -1.22
C TYR A 130 -6.67 -0.73 -1.00
N THR A 131 -6.12 -1.90 -0.66
CA THR A 131 -6.87 -3.11 -0.35
C THR A 131 -7.69 -2.96 0.92
N SER A 132 -7.12 -2.40 1.99
CA SER A 132 -7.83 -2.21 3.27
C SER A 132 -8.97 -1.19 3.19
N GLY A 133 -8.94 -0.26 2.25
CA GLY A 133 -10.00 0.72 2.01
C GLY A 133 -11.16 0.20 1.14
N ARG A 134 -11.01 -0.98 0.53
CA ARG A 134 -12.04 -1.58 -0.34
C ARG A 134 -12.86 -2.62 0.43
N ARG A 135 -14.13 -2.74 0.02
CA ARG A 135 -15.11 -3.66 0.63
C ARG A 135 -15.23 -5.01 -0.10
N ASP A 136 -14.44 -5.24 -1.15
CA ASP A 136 -14.59 -6.33 -2.14
C ASP A 136 -13.47 -7.40 -2.11
#